data_AF-A0A4Y7SSD5-F1
#
_entry.id   AF-A0A4Y7SSD5-F1
#
_cell.length_a   1.000
_cell.length_b   1.000
_cell.length_c   1.000
_cell.angle_alpha   90.00
_cell.angle_beta   90.00
_cell.angle_gamma   90.00
#
_symmetry.space_group_name_H-M   'P 1'
#
loop_
_entity.id
_entity.type
_entity.pdbx_description
1 polymer ?
#
loop_
_entity_poly.entity_id
_entity_poly.type
_entity_poly.pdbx_seq_one_letter_code
_entity_poly.pdbx_strand_id
1 'polypeptide(L)'
;MASIAGSTPRPITQANVPSDVWLEIIVHLETPDVLSLQSTSKLLYDALRTKPVWTSVLQRGCSRDGVFFPSYPVAEMDVRRLQRAALGPFRFYKLVESCSIHSSNPPPLRPACDTLVMTLAVGPTFEPATCFIPGGRYLLTGDTFALSLWDSGPPDYPTFSSLVLITRTEIESHPAAKDFGRPHISARILPDDTLRIALAVGGTCHLGSPCTMSTHLKHPLLSSVSAALPLLRAPILAPPARLSHSQIIPSCSTS
;
A
#
# COMPACT_ATOMS: atom_id res chain seq x y z
N MET A 1 -53.16 37.27 -16.50
CA MET A 1 -53.22 35.98 -15.80
C MET A 1 -52.70 34.91 -16.75
N ALA A 2 -51.41 34.58 -16.67
CA ALA A 2 -50.76 33.61 -17.54
C ALA A 2 -50.76 32.23 -16.87
N SER A 3 -51.33 31.25 -17.55
CA SER A 3 -51.45 29.86 -17.10
C SER A 3 -50.08 29.19 -17.16
N ILE A 4 -49.55 28.81 -16.00
CA ILE A 4 -48.31 28.02 -15.88
C ILE A 4 -48.68 26.59 -16.26
N ALA A 5 -48.40 26.22 -17.51
CA ALA A 5 -48.55 24.86 -18.00
C ALA A 5 -47.70 23.91 -17.15
N GLY A 6 -48.37 22.96 -16.49
CA GLY A 6 -47.76 21.92 -15.70
C GLY A 6 -46.83 21.07 -16.58
N SER A 7 -45.52 21.29 -16.44
CA SER A 7 -44.53 20.37 -16.98
C SER A 7 -44.66 19.05 -16.21
N THR A 8 -45.21 18.04 -16.87
CA THR A 8 -45.18 16.67 -16.35
C THR A 8 -43.71 16.26 -16.25
N PRO A 9 -43.22 15.79 -15.08
CA PRO A 9 -41.85 15.33 -14.94
C PRO A 9 -41.65 14.17 -15.92
N ARG A 10 -40.84 14.40 -16.96
CA ARG A 10 -40.47 13.34 -17.90
C ARG A 10 -39.86 12.20 -17.10
N PRO A 11 -40.37 10.97 -17.20
CA PRO A 11 -39.71 9.83 -16.59
C PRO A 11 -38.30 9.76 -17.18
N ILE A 12 -37.29 9.75 -16.30
CA ILE A 12 -35.88 9.51 -16.65
C ILE A 12 -35.72 8.01 -16.97
N THR A 13 -36.57 7.50 -17.85
CA THR A 13 -36.39 6.22 -18.48
C THR A 13 -35.43 6.47 -19.63
N GLN A 14 -34.22 5.90 -19.53
CA GLN A 14 -33.21 5.85 -20.59
C GLN A 14 -32.29 7.07 -20.75
N ALA A 15 -31.56 7.44 -19.70
CA ALA A 15 -30.15 7.76 -19.95
C ALA A 15 -29.44 6.42 -20.25
N ASN A 16 -29.61 5.88 -21.46
CA ASN A 16 -28.89 4.70 -21.96
C ASN A 16 -27.44 5.10 -22.24
N VAL A 17 -26.72 5.52 -21.20
CA VAL A 17 -25.29 5.74 -21.26
C VAL A 17 -24.63 4.36 -21.10
N PRO A 18 -23.86 3.90 -22.09
CA PRO A 18 -23.14 2.63 -22.02
C PRO A 18 -22.24 2.52 -20.78
N SER A 19 -22.05 1.31 -20.25
CA SER A 19 -21.30 1.08 -19.00
C SER A 19 -19.84 1.53 -19.07
N ASP A 20 -19.24 1.44 -20.25
CA ASP A 20 -17.90 1.94 -20.59
C ASP A 20 -17.79 3.46 -20.49
N VAL A 21 -18.83 4.20 -20.90
CA VAL A 21 -18.85 5.66 -20.74
C VAL A 21 -18.93 6.05 -19.27
N TRP A 22 -19.71 5.31 -18.47
CA TRP A 22 -19.73 5.51 -17.02
C TRP A 22 -18.36 5.22 -16.40
N LEU A 23 -17.69 4.14 -16.82
CA LEU A 23 -16.33 3.83 -16.38
C LEU A 23 -15.38 5.00 -16.66
N GLU A 24 -15.40 5.55 -17.87
CA GLU A 24 -14.56 6.68 -18.25
C GLU A 24 -14.82 7.91 -17.36
N ILE A 25 -16.09 8.25 -17.12
CA ILE A 25 -16.47 9.35 -16.21
C ILE A 25 -15.92 9.09 -14.80
N ILE A 26 -16.08 7.88 -14.26
CA ILE A 26 -15.65 7.51 -12.91
C ILE A 26 -14.14 7.62 -12.77
N VAL A 27 -13.35 7.23 -13.78
CA VAL A 27 -11.88 7.38 -13.72
C VAL A 27 -11.44 8.84 -13.89
N HIS A 28 -12.35 9.81 -13.92
CA HIS A 28 -12.02 11.21 -13.72
C HIS A 28 -12.44 11.77 -12.36
N LEU A 29 -13.36 11.13 -11.64
CA LEU A 29 -13.88 11.59 -10.35
C LEU A 29 -13.00 11.23 -9.16
N GLU A 30 -13.09 11.98 -8.07
CA GLU A 30 -12.48 11.57 -6.82
C GLU A 30 -13.31 10.47 -6.14
N THR A 31 -12.67 9.61 -5.35
CA THR A 31 -13.35 8.53 -4.63
C THR A 31 -14.63 8.96 -3.87
N PRO A 32 -14.65 10.07 -3.09
CA PRO A 32 -15.88 10.51 -2.43
C PRO A 32 -17.00 10.92 -3.40
N ASP A 33 -16.66 11.45 -4.58
CA ASP A 33 -17.65 11.84 -5.59
C ASP A 33 -18.33 10.61 -6.19
N VAL A 34 -17.59 9.51 -6.38
CA VAL A 34 -18.15 8.24 -6.86
C VAL A 34 -19.21 7.71 -5.88
N LEU A 35 -18.95 7.78 -4.57
CA LEU A 35 -19.95 7.45 -3.55
C LEU A 35 -21.14 8.41 -3.59
N SER A 36 -20.88 9.70 -3.78
CA SER A 36 -21.94 10.71 -3.84
C SER A 36 -22.85 10.43 -5.04
N LEU A 37 -22.29 10.13 -6.22
CA LEU A 37 -23.05 9.70 -7.40
C LEU A 37 -23.90 8.46 -7.15
N GLN A 38 -23.36 7.45 -6.46
CA GLN A 38 -24.12 6.26 -6.07
C GLN A 38 -25.37 6.58 -5.24
N SER A 39 -25.35 7.66 -4.46
CA SER A 39 -26.49 8.07 -3.63
C SER A 39 -27.55 8.87 -4.38
N THR A 40 -27.27 9.33 -5.60
CA THR A 40 -28.20 10.18 -6.37
C THR A 40 -29.32 9.40 -7.07
N SER A 41 -29.06 8.17 -7.54
CA SER A 41 -30.06 7.37 -8.25
C SER A 41 -29.81 5.86 -8.14
N LYS A 42 -30.90 5.07 -8.24
CA LYS A 42 -30.82 3.60 -8.25
C LYS A 42 -30.04 3.07 -9.45
N LEU A 43 -30.18 3.70 -10.61
CA LEU A 43 -29.47 3.32 -11.83
C LEU A 43 -27.96 3.47 -11.64
N LEU A 44 -27.51 4.62 -11.13
CA LEU A 44 -26.09 4.85 -10.85
C LEU A 44 -25.60 3.95 -9.72
N TYR A 45 -26.40 3.75 -8.69
CA TYR A 45 -26.07 2.80 -7.64
C TYR A 45 -25.78 1.40 -8.22
N ASP A 46 -26.67 0.87 -9.06
CA ASP A 46 -26.53 -0.45 -9.65
C ASP A 46 -25.34 -0.57 -10.62
N ALA A 47 -25.09 0.47 -11.42
CA ALA A 47 -23.96 0.52 -12.35
C ALA A 47 -22.60 0.62 -11.63
N LEU A 48 -22.52 1.46 -10.59
CA LEU A 48 -21.27 1.82 -9.93
C LEU A 48 -20.87 0.87 -8.80
N ARG A 49 -21.78 0.03 -8.27
CA ARG A 49 -21.49 -0.86 -7.12
C ARG A 49 -20.70 -2.12 -7.48
N THR A 50 -20.25 -2.27 -8.72
CA THR A 50 -19.60 -3.51 -9.17
C THR A 50 -18.13 -3.56 -8.75
N LYS A 51 -17.60 -4.78 -8.55
CA LYS A 51 -16.19 -4.98 -8.17
C LYS A 51 -15.19 -4.35 -9.16
N PRO A 52 -15.35 -4.49 -10.50
CA PRO A 52 -14.41 -3.89 -11.46
C PRO A 52 -14.33 -2.36 -11.39
N VAL A 53 -15.48 -1.69 -11.17
CA VAL A 53 -15.53 -0.23 -10.98
C VAL A 53 -14.66 0.16 -9.79
N TRP A 54 -14.88 -0.47 -8.63
CA TRP A 54 -14.14 -0.13 -7.41
C TRP A 54 -12.68 -0.55 -7.44
N THR A 55 -12.33 -1.62 -8.17
CA THR A 55 -10.93 -1.96 -8.47
C THR A 55 -10.26 -0.84 -9.25
N SER A 56 -10.91 -0.32 -10.28
CA SER A 56 -10.38 0.77 -11.12
C SER A 56 -10.22 2.07 -10.33
N VAL A 57 -11.21 2.40 -9.51
CA VAL A 57 -11.16 3.56 -8.59
C VAL A 57 -10.00 3.43 -7.61
N LEU A 58 -9.83 2.25 -6.99
CA LEU A 58 -8.72 1.98 -6.08
C LEU A 58 -7.36 2.08 -6.77
N GLN A 59 -7.20 1.46 -7.95
CA GLN A 59 -5.94 1.47 -8.70
C GLN A 59 -5.54 2.90 -9.10
N ARG A 60 -6.49 3.71 -9.58
CA ARG A 60 -6.24 5.12 -9.89
C ARG A 60 -5.87 5.91 -8.63
N GLY A 61 -6.59 5.71 -7.54
CA GLY A 61 -6.24 6.33 -6.25
C GLY A 61 -4.82 5.98 -5.81
N CYS A 62 -4.42 4.71 -5.97
CA CYS A 62 -3.07 4.26 -5.66
C CYS A 62 -2.02 4.95 -6.55
N SER A 63 -2.26 5.01 -7.85
CA SER A 63 -1.37 5.69 -8.79
C SER A 63 -1.21 7.19 -8.48
N ARG A 64 -2.32 7.87 -8.19
CA ARG A 64 -2.34 9.29 -7.80
C ARG A 64 -1.59 9.55 -6.50
N ASP A 65 -1.81 8.72 -5.49
CA ASP A 65 -1.31 8.93 -4.14
C ASP A 65 0.07 8.26 -3.92
N GLY A 66 0.65 7.66 -4.96
CA GLY A 66 1.94 6.97 -4.88
C GLY A 66 1.93 5.74 -3.98
N VAL A 67 0.78 5.05 -3.90
CA VAL A 67 0.60 3.82 -3.12
C VAL A 67 0.84 2.61 -4.00
N PHE A 68 1.54 1.60 -3.46
CA PHE A 68 1.84 0.39 -4.20
C PHE A 68 0.59 -0.49 -4.29
N PHE A 69 -0.06 -0.52 -5.47
CA PHE A 69 -1.32 -1.24 -5.69
C PHE A 69 -1.30 -2.71 -5.25
N PRO A 70 -0.22 -3.50 -5.44
CA PRO A 70 -0.13 -4.87 -4.93
C PRO A 70 -0.18 -5.00 -3.40
N SER A 71 -0.20 -3.90 -2.65
CA SER A 71 -0.49 -3.91 -1.21
C SER A 71 -1.92 -4.38 -0.92
N TYR A 72 -2.83 -4.26 -1.89
CA TYR A 72 -4.23 -4.66 -1.76
C TYR A 72 -4.48 -6.03 -2.41
N PRO A 73 -5.00 -7.04 -1.68
CA PRO A 73 -5.38 -8.33 -2.25
C PRO A 73 -6.71 -8.22 -3.00
N VAL A 74 -6.75 -7.47 -4.10
CA VAL A 74 -7.98 -7.10 -4.83
C VAL A 74 -8.82 -8.32 -5.24
N ALA A 75 -8.17 -9.45 -5.54
CA ALA A 75 -8.85 -10.70 -5.84
C ALA A 75 -9.75 -11.19 -4.68
N GLU A 76 -9.30 -11.01 -3.44
CA GLU A 76 -9.97 -11.46 -2.21
C GLU A 76 -10.90 -10.40 -1.59
N MET A 77 -10.75 -9.14 -2.00
CA MET A 77 -11.57 -8.05 -1.49
C MET A 77 -12.98 -8.08 -2.09
N ASP A 78 -13.99 -7.88 -1.24
CA ASP A 78 -15.35 -7.58 -1.68
C ASP A 78 -15.48 -6.08 -2.02
N VAL A 79 -16.63 -5.68 -2.58
CA VAL A 79 -16.89 -4.29 -2.96
C VAL A 79 -16.76 -3.34 -1.77
N ARG A 80 -17.24 -3.74 -0.59
CA ARG A 80 -17.18 -2.91 0.62
C ARG A 80 -15.75 -2.65 1.08
N ARG A 81 -14.88 -3.66 1.00
CA ARG A 81 -13.45 -3.53 1.30
C ARG A 81 -12.75 -2.66 0.27
N LEU A 82 -13.06 -2.81 -1.01
CA LEU A 82 -12.50 -1.94 -2.07
C LEU A 82 -12.91 -0.48 -1.87
N GLN A 83 -14.19 -0.22 -1.57
CA GLN A 83 -14.69 1.11 -1.22
C GLN A 83 -13.93 1.70 -0.02
N ARG A 84 -13.78 0.91 1.05
CA ARG A 84 -13.07 1.34 2.25
C ARG A 84 -11.60 1.68 1.97
N ALA A 85 -10.92 0.84 1.18
CA ALA A 85 -9.53 1.05 0.79
C ALA A 85 -9.37 2.32 -0.06
N ALA A 86 -10.22 2.49 -1.07
CA ALA A 86 -10.17 3.66 -1.97
C ALA A 86 -10.47 4.98 -1.23
N LEU A 87 -11.32 4.94 -0.19
CA LEU A 87 -11.64 6.09 0.66
C LEU A 87 -10.63 6.31 1.79
N GLY A 88 -9.68 5.40 1.98
CA GLY A 88 -8.71 5.43 3.08
C GLY A 88 -8.01 6.79 3.20
N PRO A 89 -7.38 7.31 2.13
CA PRO A 89 -6.74 8.62 2.15
C PRO A 89 -7.70 9.75 2.54
N PHE A 90 -8.88 9.82 1.92
CA PHE A 90 -9.88 10.85 2.23
C PHE A 90 -10.32 10.81 3.71
N ARG A 91 -10.58 9.61 4.24
CA ARG A 91 -10.95 9.42 5.66
C ARG A 91 -9.82 9.83 6.59
N PHE A 92 -8.58 9.51 6.24
CA PHE A 92 -7.41 9.90 7.01
C PHE A 92 -7.24 11.43 7.02
N TYR A 93 -7.33 12.09 5.87
CA TYR A 93 -7.25 13.55 5.80
C TYR A 93 -8.36 14.23 6.59
N LYS A 94 -9.61 13.75 6.48
CA LYS A 94 -10.73 14.27 7.28
C LYS A 94 -10.52 14.09 8.78
N LEU A 95 -9.93 12.96 9.19
CA LEU A 95 -9.56 12.72 10.58
C LEU A 95 -8.51 13.75 11.05
N VAL A 96 -7.42 13.90 10.30
CA VAL A 96 -6.35 14.88 10.63
C VAL A 96 -6.90 16.31 10.68
N GLU A 97 -7.72 16.70 9.71
CA GLU A 97 -8.38 18.01 9.64
C GLU A 97 -9.31 18.24 10.85
N SER A 98 -10.08 17.23 11.24
CA SER A 98 -10.95 17.32 12.43
C SER A 98 -10.16 17.50 13.72
N CYS A 99 -8.94 16.95 13.80
CA CYS A 99 -8.03 17.16 14.91
C CYS A 99 -7.41 18.57 14.90
N SER A 100 -7.24 19.22 13.74
CA SER A 100 -6.57 20.53 13.67
C SER A 100 -7.51 21.73 13.87
N ILE A 101 -8.77 21.66 13.45
CA ILE A 101 -9.62 22.86 13.33
C ILE A 101 -10.40 23.17 14.62
N HIS A 102 -10.77 22.19 15.43
CA HIS A 102 -11.82 22.35 16.47
C HIS A 102 -11.38 22.13 17.92
N SER A 103 -10.09 21.95 18.20
CA SER A 103 -9.67 21.67 19.57
C SER A 103 -8.43 22.45 19.97
N SER A 104 -8.52 23.16 21.09
CA SER A 104 -7.36 23.66 21.84
C SER A 104 -6.52 22.52 22.42
N ASN A 105 -7.03 21.27 22.40
CA ASN A 105 -6.36 20.03 22.82
C ASN A 105 -6.94 18.82 22.05
N PRO A 106 -6.61 18.58 20.77
CA PRO A 106 -7.11 17.40 20.08
C PRO A 106 -6.62 16.13 20.80
N PRO A 107 -7.45 15.08 20.91
CA PRO A 107 -6.98 13.82 21.44
C PRO A 107 -5.80 13.33 20.58
N PRO A 108 -4.71 12.86 21.19
CA PRO A 108 -3.55 12.40 20.43
C PRO A 108 -3.98 11.24 19.53
N LEU A 109 -3.53 11.25 18.27
CA LEU A 109 -3.70 10.11 17.38
C LEU A 109 -3.05 8.90 18.07
N ARG A 110 -3.89 7.94 18.46
CA ARG A 110 -3.41 6.68 19.02
C ARG A 110 -3.22 5.68 17.87
N PRO A 111 -2.16 4.87 17.90
CA PRO A 111 -2.06 3.71 17.03
C PRO A 111 -3.34 2.88 17.11
N ALA A 112 -3.82 2.37 15.98
CA ALA A 112 -5.01 1.52 15.95
C ALA A 112 -4.80 0.17 16.65
N CYS A 113 -3.54 -0.19 16.92
CA CYS A 113 -3.13 -1.42 17.58
C CYS A 113 -1.98 -1.13 18.55
N ASP A 114 -1.93 -1.82 19.68
CA ASP A 114 -0.84 -1.72 20.64
C ASP A 114 0.49 -2.07 19.97
N THR A 115 1.54 -1.34 20.34
CA THR A 115 2.85 -1.32 19.70
C THR A 115 3.40 -2.74 19.51
N LEU A 116 3.44 -3.21 18.25
CA LEU A 116 4.03 -4.49 17.93
C LEU A 116 5.55 -4.30 17.83
N VAL A 117 6.27 -4.67 18.89
CA VAL A 117 7.73 -4.74 18.88
C VAL A 117 8.12 -6.06 18.22
N MET A 118 8.49 -6.00 16.95
CA MET A 118 8.99 -7.17 16.22
C MET A 118 10.52 -7.15 16.23
N THR A 119 11.12 -8.15 16.87
CA THR A 119 12.57 -8.38 16.76
C THR A 119 12.83 -9.12 15.46
N LEU A 120 13.19 -8.39 14.41
CA LEU A 120 13.79 -9.02 13.24
C LEU A 120 15.13 -9.60 13.68
N ALA A 121 15.35 -10.90 13.44
CA ALA A 121 16.64 -11.55 13.65
C ALA A 121 17.64 -11.06 12.60
N VAL A 122 18.03 -9.80 12.71
CA VAL A 122 19.11 -9.19 11.94
C VAL A 122 20.40 -9.42 12.73
N GLY A 123 21.46 -9.85 12.04
CA GLY A 123 22.73 -10.19 12.68
C GLY A 123 23.24 -9.08 13.59
N PRO A 124 24.05 -9.42 14.61
CA PRO A 124 24.35 -8.56 15.76
C PRO A 124 25.17 -7.29 15.46
N THR A 125 25.55 -7.03 14.21
CA THR A 125 26.64 -6.09 13.90
C THR A 125 26.20 -4.74 13.32
N PHE A 126 25.00 -4.59 12.74
CA PHE A 126 24.59 -3.31 12.13
C PHE A 126 23.09 -3.02 12.24
N GLU A 127 22.74 -1.75 12.46
CA GLU A 127 21.36 -1.27 12.35
C GLU A 127 20.93 -1.35 10.87
N PRO A 128 19.99 -2.23 10.49
CA PRO A 128 19.51 -2.31 9.13
C PRO A 128 18.78 -1.00 8.78
N ALA A 129 18.89 -0.58 7.53
CA ALA A 129 17.96 0.38 6.98
C ALA A 129 16.60 -0.31 6.85
N THR A 130 15.54 0.36 7.28
CA THR A 130 14.18 -0.16 7.19
C THR A 130 13.25 0.89 6.63
N CYS A 131 12.39 0.53 5.68
CA CYS A 131 11.32 1.41 5.21
C CYS A 131 10.09 0.61 4.80
N PHE A 132 8.90 1.14 5.10
CA PHE A 132 7.66 0.59 4.58
C PHE A 132 7.43 1.06 3.14
N ILE A 133 6.93 0.15 2.31
CA ILE A 133 6.42 0.50 0.99
C ILE A 133 5.09 1.23 1.17
N PRO A 134 4.84 2.34 0.43
CA PRO A 134 3.55 3.02 0.43
C PRO A 134 2.40 2.02 0.24
N GLY A 135 1.45 2.02 1.18
CA GLY A 135 0.40 0.99 1.30
C GLY A 135 0.53 0.11 2.55
N GLY A 136 1.72 0.09 3.18
CA GLY A 136 1.93 -0.44 4.52
C GLY A 136 2.04 -1.97 4.64
N ARG A 137 1.75 -2.71 3.55
CA ARG A 137 1.82 -4.18 3.53
C ARG A 137 3.26 -4.71 3.48
N TYR A 138 4.13 -4.03 2.76
CA TYR A 138 5.49 -4.53 2.57
C TYR A 138 6.49 -3.71 3.37
N LEU A 139 7.39 -4.41 4.05
CA LEU A 139 8.54 -3.83 4.74
C LEU A 139 9.80 -4.20 3.97
N LEU A 140 10.61 -3.20 3.64
CA LEU A 140 11.97 -3.41 3.18
C LEU A 140 12.93 -3.26 4.33
N THR A 141 13.88 -4.19 4.39
CA THR A 141 15.02 -4.10 5.29
C THR A 141 16.28 -4.36 4.48
N GLY A 142 17.36 -3.66 4.78
CA GLY A 142 18.61 -3.82 4.06
C GLY A 142 19.80 -3.53 4.96
N ASP A 143 20.79 -4.40 4.86
CA ASP A 143 22.09 -4.23 5.48
C ASP A 143 23.17 -4.16 4.39
N THR A 144 24.45 -4.25 4.78
CA THR A 144 25.59 -4.21 3.85
C THR A 144 25.67 -5.43 2.93
N PHE A 145 24.98 -6.52 3.25
CA PHE A 145 25.13 -7.82 2.61
C PHE A 145 23.86 -8.30 1.92
N ALA A 146 22.69 -7.79 2.30
CA ALA A 146 21.43 -8.24 1.76
C ALA A 146 20.33 -7.19 1.82
N LEU A 147 19.44 -7.27 0.83
CA LEU A 147 18.14 -6.61 0.84
C LEU A 147 17.06 -7.68 1.04
N SER A 148 16.15 -7.46 1.98
CA SER A 148 15.04 -8.37 2.28
C SER A 148 13.70 -7.64 2.16
N LEU A 149 12.73 -8.31 1.55
CA LEU A 149 11.35 -7.85 1.41
C LEU A 149 10.44 -8.76 2.25
N TRP A 150 9.66 -8.15 3.13
CA TRP A 150 8.76 -8.82 4.05
C TRP A 150 7.31 -8.45 3.76
N ASP A 151 6.39 -9.40 3.93
CA ASP A 151 4.94 -9.19 3.89
C ASP A 151 4.39 -9.15 5.33
N SER A 152 3.75 -8.05 5.72
CA SER A 152 3.00 -7.93 6.99
C SER A 152 1.57 -8.45 6.86
N GLY A 153 1.17 -8.85 5.66
CA GLY A 153 -0.19 -9.23 5.33
C GLY A 153 -1.06 -8.02 4.98
N PRO A 154 -2.31 -8.27 4.56
CA PRO A 154 -3.19 -7.20 4.13
C PRO A 154 -3.65 -6.35 5.34
N PRO A 155 -3.87 -5.04 5.16
CA PRO A 155 -4.17 -4.12 6.26
C PRO A 155 -5.49 -4.41 7.00
N ASP A 156 -6.37 -5.23 6.42
CA ASP A 156 -7.66 -5.60 7.02
C ASP A 156 -7.61 -6.90 7.85
N TYR A 157 -6.47 -7.60 7.89
CA TYR A 157 -6.34 -8.83 8.67
C TYR A 157 -5.87 -8.49 10.09
N PRO A 158 -6.37 -9.20 11.12
CA PRO A 158 -5.90 -8.99 12.49
C PRO A 158 -4.38 -9.11 12.53
N THR A 159 -3.76 -8.08 13.09
CA THR A 159 -2.36 -7.61 12.98
C THR A 159 -1.28 -8.58 13.49
N PHE A 160 -1.57 -9.88 13.59
CA PHE A 160 -0.76 -10.85 14.31
C PHE A 160 -0.10 -11.92 13.43
N SER A 161 -0.12 -11.73 12.11
CA SER A 161 0.67 -12.60 11.24
C SER A 161 2.14 -12.16 11.33
N SER A 162 3.02 -13.07 11.76
CA SER A 162 4.47 -12.86 11.69
C SER A 162 4.87 -12.37 10.29
N LEU A 163 5.77 -11.40 10.19
CA LEU A 163 6.32 -10.95 8.91
C LEU A 163 6.82 -12.16 8.12
N VAL A 164 6.30 -12.33 6.91
CA VAL A 164 6.73 -13.40 6.01
C VAL A 164 7.82 -12.87 5.10
N LEU A 165 9.03 -13.46 5.16
CA LEU A 165 10.09 -13.14 4.21
C LEU A 165 9.67 -13.59 2.80
N ILE A 166 9.43 -12.63 1.91
CA ILE A 166 9.09 -12.91 0.51
C ILE A 166 10.34 -13.26 -0.28
N THR A 167 11.37 -12.42 -0.15
CA THR A 167 12.61 -12.58 -0.89
C THR A 167 13.76 -11.90 -0.15
N ARG A 168 14.95 -12.45 -0.36
CA ARG A 168 16.23 -11.91 0.10
C ARG A 168 17.21 -11.95 -1.06
N THR A 169 17.78 -10.80 -1.36
CA THR A 169 18.79 -10.64 -2.40
C THR A 169 20.11 -10.33 -1.73
N GLU A 170 21.10 -11.21 -1.90
CA GLU A 170 22.47 -10.94 -1.46
C GLU A 170 23.10 -9.87 -2.35
N ILE A 171 23.90 -9.03 -1.72
CA ILE A 171 24.63 -7.93 -2.35
C ILE A 171 26.08 -8.34 -2.36
N GLU A 172 26.67 -8.43 -3.56
CA GLU A 172 28.08 -8.72 -3.70
C GLU A 172 28.88 -7.63 -2.98
N SER A 173 29.38 -7.97 -1.79
CA SER A 173 30.17 -7.05 -0.99
C SER A 173 31.54 -6.88 -1.65
N HIS A 174 31.92 -5.65 -1.94
CA HIS A 174 33.26 -5.38 -2.44
C HIS A 174 34.28 -5.61 -1.30
N PRO A 175 35.33 -6.44 -1.51
CA PRO A 175 36.25 -6.86 -0.45
C PRO A 175 37.06 -5.70 0.18
N ALA A 176 37.13 -4.55 -0.50
CA ALA A 176 37.82 -3.35 -0.01
C ALA A 176 37.03 -2.52 1.00
N ALA A 177 35.77 -2.86 1.28
CA ALA A 177 34.90 -2.02 2.08
C ALA A 177 34.80 -2.50 3.53
N LYS A 178 35.81 -2.14 4.32
CA LYS A 178 35.85 -2.45 5.76
C LYS A 178 35.09 -1.42 6.61
N ASP A 179 34.82 -0.23 6.08
CA ASP A 179 34.14 0.87 6.79
C ASP A 179 32.90 1.35 6.02
N PHE A 180 31.85 0.53 6.02
CA PHE A 180 30.56 0.95 5.51
C PHE A 180 29.82 1.76 6.59
N GLY A 181 29.39 2.96 6.24
CA GLY A 181 28.42 3.72 7.02
C GLY A 181 27.03 3.09 6.95
N ARG A 182 26.08 3.73 7.65
CA ARG A 182 24.69 3.24 7.74
C ARG A 182 24.09 3.09 6.33
N PRO A 183 23.51 1.94 5.99
CA PRO A 183 22.82 1.78 4.71
C PRO A 183 21.66 2.76 4.59
N HIS A 184 21.34 3.17 3.37
CA HIS A 184 20.19 4.01 3.05
C HIS A 184 19.37 3.34 1.95
N ILE A 185 18.10 3.06 2.23
CA ILE A 185 17.15 2.46 1.28
C ILE A 185 16.24 3.55 0.75
N SER A 186 16.03 3.56 -0.56
CA SER A 186 14.97 4.30 -1.22
C SER A 186 14.15 3.35 -2.09
N ALA A 187 12.85 3.52 -2.08
CA ALA A 187 11.93 2.78 -2.93
C ALA A 187 11.06 3.75 -3.73
N ARG A 188 10.81 3.39 -4.99
CA ARG A 188 9.97 4.16 -5.90
C ARG A 188 9.06 3.22 -6.67
N ILE A 189 7.79 3.59 -6.76
CA ILE A 189 6.79 2.86 -7.55
C ILE A 189 6.80 3.44 -8.98
N LEU A 190 6.74 2.57 -9.96
CA LEU A 190 6.66 2.91 -11.38
C LEU A 190 5.21 2.86 -11.90
N PRO A 191 4.92 3.44 -13.08
CA PRO A 191 3.57 3.45 -13.66
C PRO A 191 2.98 2.08 -13.96
N ASP A 192 3.81 1.04 -14.09
CA ASP A 192 3.40 -0.35 -14.32
C ASP A 192 3.20 -1.15 -13.03
N ASP A 193 3.00 -0.45 -11.90
CA ASP A 193 2.92 -1.01 -10.55
C ASP A 193 4.15 -1.85 -10.16
N THR A 194 5.32 -1.56 -10.76
CA THR A 194 6.59 -2.18 -10.33
C THR A 194 7.29 -1.34 -9.29
N LEU A 195 7.96 -2.02 -8.35
CA LEU A 195 8.73 -1.38 -7.30
C LEU A 195 10.21 -1.39 -7.67
N ARG A 196 10.81 -0.21 -7.80
CA ARG A 196 12.27 -0.04 -7.90
C ARG A 196 12.82 0.28 -6.53
N ILE A 197 13.85 -0.46 -6.15
CA ILE A 197 14.53 -0.28 -4.88
C ILE A 197 15.99 0.07 -5.17
N ALA A 198 16.49 1.08 -4.47
CA ALA A 198 17.89 1.44 -4.45
C ALA A 198 18.41 1.32 -3.03
N LEU A 199 19.52 0.61 -2.86
CA LEU A 199 20.28 0.60 -1.62
C LEU A 199 21.59 1.33 -1.86
N ALA A 200 21.85 2.36 -1.07
CA ALA A 200 23.14 3.03 -1.00
C ALA A 200 23.84 2.61 0.28
N VAL A 201 25.09 2.19 0.17
CA VAL A 201 25.95 1.87 1.31
C VAL A 201 27.17 2.79 1.20
N GLY A 202 27.12 3.92 1.92
CA GLY A 202 28.17 4.94 1.85
C GLY A 202 29.22 4.72 2.93
N GLY A 203 30.50 4.73 2.58
CA GLY A 203 31.58 4.87 3.56
C GLY A 203 31.68 6.33 4.04
N THR A 204 31.97 6.55 5.31
CA THR A 204 32.29 7.90 5.79
C THR A 204 33.59 8.35 5.16
N CYS A 205 33.52 9.24 4.17
CA CYS A 205 34.71 9.90 3.66
C CYS A 205 35.23 10.80 4.80
N HIS A 206 36.36 10.43 5.42
CA HIS A 206 36.99 11.29 6.41
C HIS A 206 37.19 12.69 5.81
N LEU A 207 36.64 13.71 6.49
CA LEU A 207 36.63 15.11 6.10
C LEU A 207 38.04 15.58 5.73
N GLY A 208 38.30 15.70 4.44
CA GLY A 208 39.56 16.22 3.91
C GLY A 208 39.55 16.46 2.40
N SER A 209 38.48 16.10 1.69
CA SER A 209 38.35 16.37 0.26
C SER A 209 36.91 16.78 -0.07
N PRO A 210 36.69 17.91 -0.77
CA PRO A 210 35.36 18.36 -1.12
C PRO A 210 34.76 17.46 -2.20
N CYS A 211 33.91 16.51 -1.80
CA CYS A 211 33.05 15.79 -2.72
C CYS A 211 31.90 16.72 -3.14
N THR A 212 32.06 17.36 -4.29
CA THR A 212 30.98 18.06 -4.97
C THR A 212 29.90 17.03 -5.34
N MET A 213 28.72 17.12 -4.73
CA MET A 213 27.54 16.36 -5.17
C MET A 213 27.08 16.89 -6.52
N SER A 214 27.66 16.35 -7.59
CA SER A 214 27.16 16.55 -8.95
C SER A 214 25.89 15.73 -9.13
N THR A 215 24.80 16.41 -9.50
CA THR A 215 23.52 15.79 -9.90
C THR A 215 23.58 15.11 -11.27
N HIS A 216 24.73 15.11 -11.94
CA HIS A 216 25.01 14.26 -13.09
C HIS A 216 25.80 13.03 -12.65
N LEU A 217 25.09 11.91 -12.43
CA LEU A 217 25.62 10.59 -12.13
C LEU A 217 26.55 10.09 -13.26
N LYS A 218 27.85 10.37 -13.13
CA LYS A 218 28.98 9.58 -13.64
C LYS A 218 30.05 9.55 -12.53
N HIS A 219 29.92 8.56 -11.63
CA HIS A 219 30.81 8.24 -10.49
C HIS A 219 30.85 9.28 -9.34
N PRO A 220 30.81 8.85 -8.06
CA PRO A 220 31.69 7.84 -7.43
C PRO A 220 30.95 6.54 -7.05
N LEU A 221 31.67 5.60 -6.43
CA LEU A 221 31.33 4.19 -6.10
C LEU A 221 29.99 3.97 -5.36
N LEU A 222 28.88 4.32 -6.00
CA LEU A 222 27.55 3.81 -5.69
C LEU A 222 27.42 2.51 -6.50
N SER A 223 27.52 1.36 -5.84
CA SER A 223 26.92 0.15 -6.39
C SER A 223 25.41 0.36 -6.37
N SER A 224 24.87 1.03 -7.40
CA SER A 224 23.44 1.08 -7.65
C SER A 224 23.02 -0.34 -8.03
N VAL A 225 22.69 -1.15 -7.04
CA VAL A 225 22.02 -2.42 -7.27
C VAL A 225 20.59 -2.07 -7.66
N SER A 226 20.37 -1.85 -8.96
CA SER A 226 19.03 -1.82 -9.53
C SER A 226 18.55 -3.25 -9.63
N ALA A 227 18.12 -3.80 -8.49
CA ALA A 227 17.30 -5.00 -8.51
C ALA A 227 15.93 -4.56 -9.03
N ALA A 228 15.71 -4.68 -10.33
CA ALA A 228 14.36 -4.90 -10.82
C ALA A 228 13.97 -6.26 -10.25
N LEU A 229 13.33 -6.26 -9.08
CA LEU A 229 12.69 -7.47 -8.56
C LEU A 229 11.73 -7.89 -9.67
N PRO A 230 11.98 -9.01 -10.37
CA PRO A 230 11.01 -9.50 -11.33
C PRO A 230 9.72 -9.62 -10.54
N LEU A 231 8.67 -8.98 -11.06
CA LEU A 231 7.33 -9.12 -10.51
C LEU A 231 7.14 -10.56 -10.06
N LEU A 232 6.68 -10.72 -8.82
CA LEU A 232 5.90 -11.88 -8.45
C LEU A 232 4.68 -11.92 -9.40
N ARG A 233 4.87 -12.40 -10.63
CA ARG A 233 3.95 -13.35 -11.23
C ARG A 233 4.15 -14.64 -10.46
N ALA A 234 3.79 -14.65 -9.18
CA ALA A 234 3.52 -15.91 -8.52
C ALA A 234 2.40 -16.56 -9.35
N PRO A 235 2.58 -17.77 -9.90
CA PRO A 235 1.41 -18.55 -10.27
C PRO A 235 0.57 -18.63 -8.99
N ILE A 236 -0.74 -18.38 -9.13
CA ILE A 236 -1.73 -18.48 -8.06
C ILE A 236 -1.42 -19.75 -7.26
N LEU A 237 -0.73 -19.60 -6.13
CA LEU A 237 -0.42 -20.72 -5.27
C LEU A 237 -1.76 -21.03 -4.62
N ALA A 238 -2.32 -22.20 -4.97
CA ALA A 238 -3.53 -22.69 -4.34
C ALA A 238 -3.41 -22.54 -2.82
N PRO A 239 -4.48 -22.13 -2.13
CA PRO A 239 -4.43 -21.95 -0.69
C PRO A 239 -3.96 -23.26 -0.03
N PRO A 240 -3.13 -23.19 1.04
CA PRO A 240 -2.69 -24.38 1.74
C PRO A 240 -3.92 -25.17 2.19
N ALA A 241 -3.93 -26.47 1.88
CA ALA A 241 -4.99 -27.38 2.30
C ALA A 241 -5.18 -27.23 3.81
N ARG A 242 -6.40 -26.85 4.23
CA ARG A 242 -6.79 -26.84 5.63
C ARG A 242 -6.64 -28.26 6.17
N LEU A 243 -5.61 -28.50 6.98
CA LEU A 243 -5.56 -29.67 7.84
C LEU A 243 -6.73 -29.55 8.84
N SER A 244 -7.70 -30.44 8.68
CA SER A 244 -8.79 -30.61 9.63
C SER A 244 -8.23 -31.15 10.94
N HIS A 245 -8.01 -30.27 11.92
CA HIS A 245 -7.81 -30.71 13.30
C HIS A 245 -9.17 -31.12 13.87
N SER A 246 -9.46 -32.42 13.79
CA SER A 246 -10.46 -33.07 14.63
C SER A 246 -9.95 -33.13 16.07
N GLN A 247 -10.87 -32.80 16.98
CA GLN A 247 -10.76 -32.75 18.43
C GLN A 247 -10.23 -34.03 19.07
N ILE A 248 -9.44 -33.89 20.15
CA ILE A 248 -9.59 -34.71 21.37
C ILE A 248 -9.32 -33.79 22.58
N ILE A 249 -10.36 -33.52 23.37
CA ILE A 249 -10.29 -32.89 24.69
C ILE A 249 -10.24 -34.03 25.71
N PRO A 250 -9.29 -34.09 26.67
CA PRO A 250 -9.47 -34.88 27.87
C PRO A 250 -10.12 -34.04 28.97
N SER A 251 -11.24 -34.54 29.46
CA SER A 251 -11.97 -34.08 30.64
C SER A 251 -11.15 -34.28 31.91
N CYS A 252 -10.88 -33.21 32.65
CA CYS A 252 -10.42 -33.29 34.04
C CYS A 252 -11.63 -33.53 34.96
N SER A 253 -11.66 -34.70 35.60
CA SER A 253 -12.51 -35.02 36.73
C SER A 253 -11.93 -34.39 38.01
N THR A 254 -12.76 -33.63 38.71
CA THR A 254 -12.54 -33.15 40.08
C THR A 254 -12.58 -34.30 41.08
N SER A 255 -11.58 -34.34 41.96
CA SER A 255 -11.60 -34.98 43.29
C SER A 255 -10.96 -34.02 44.27
#